data_AF-A0A963U2W7-F1
#
_entry.id   AF-A0A963U2W7-F1
#
_cell.length_a   1.000
_cell.length_b   1.000
_cell.length_c   1.000
_cell.angle_alpha   90.00
_cell.angle_beta   90.00
_cell.angle_gamma   90.00
#
_symmetry.space_group_name_H-M   'P 1'
#
loop_
_entity.id
_entity.type
_entity.pdbx_description
1 polymer ?
#
loop_
_entity_poly.entity_id
_entity_poly.type
_entity_poly.pdbx_seq_one_letter_code
_entity_poly.pdbx_strand_id
1 'polypeptide(L)'
;MSDPVLLFGIGATKAGTTWLYRYLAAHPDCALRSIKELHFFDTLGDRKTREFYLRDLDRKSEALERRIALSDEDDQGDRILRLANLRLYARILKSQDEAAYLAYLEDERGEERIVGEITPAYSLLPAHRLAHMAQLRADVRFVYLMRDPVDRLWSHVRMIAERRSESDEAAAELARLILDRVLAGGEDHIAIRGDYRAALEKLAEAVAPERAFVCTCEDLFEGDALERLCAFLGIDYIPGDRRARVHQSISADMRPDQKARAVEFLRPQYEFVADRIGRLPPAWEANMAGV
;
A
#
# COMPACT_ATOMS: atom_id res chain seq x y z
N MET A 1 26.47 -9.32 12.81
CA MET A 1 25.55 -8.21 12.44
C MET A 1 24.23 -8.47 13.14
N SER A 2 23.55 -7.45 13.65
CA SER A 2 22.23 -7.63 14.27
C SER A 2 21.19 -7.97 13.20
N ASP A 3 20.18 -8.76 13.57
CA ASP A 3 19.04 -9.03 12.69
C ASP A 3 18.35 -7.72 12.31
N PRO A 4 17.95 -7.54 11.04
CA PRO A 4 17.29 -6.32 10.60
C PRO A 4 15.85 -6.27 11.10
N VAL A 5 15.34 -5.06 11.29
CA VAL A 5 13.90 -4.85 11.50
C VAL A 5 13.14 -5.39 10.29
N LEU A 6 12.10 -6.21 10.52
CA LEU A 6 11.17 -6.62 9.48
C LEU A 6 10.03 -5.62 9.37
N LEU A 7 9.96 -4.91 8.25
CA LEU A 7 8.93 -3.90 8.01
C LEU A 7 7.79 -4.43 7.14
N PHE A 8 6.56 -4.23 7.60
CA PHE A 8 5.35 -4.42 6.79
C PHE A 8 4.55 -3.12 6.66
N GLY A 9 4.49 -2.55 5.45
CA GLY A 9 3.54 -1.49 5.11
C GLY A 9 2.20 -2.10 4.68
N ILE A 10 1.24 -2.16 5.59
CA ILE A 10 0.04 -3.00 5.41
C ILE A 10 -1.17 -2.27 4.85
N GLY A 11 -1.13 -0.94 4.75
CA GLY A 11 -2.30 -0.19 4.30
C GLY A 11 -2.16 1.32 4.46
N ALA A 12 -3.18 2.08 4.08
CA ALA A 12 -4.36 1.64 3.33
C ALA A 12 -4.12 1.71 1.81
N THR A 13 -4.94 1.00 1.04
CA THR A 13 -4.90 1.12 -0.43
C THR A 13 -5.30 2.55 -0.83
N LYS A 14 -4.48 3.20 -1.66
CA LYS A 14 -4.58 4.61 -2.09
C LYS A 14 -4.32 5.67 -0.99
N ALA A 15 -3.62 5.29 0.08
CA ALA A 15 -3.19 6.20 1.14
C ALA A 15 -1.68 6.48 1.12
N GLY A 16 -1.09 6.78 -0.05
CA GLY A 16 0.32 7.22 -0.13
C GLY A 16 1.39 6.14 0.01
N THR A 17 1.02 4.86 0.11
CA THR A 17 1.96 3.74 0.31
C THR A 17 3.01 3.57 -0.80
N THR A 18 2.74 4.02 -2.02
CA THR A 18 3.73 4.07 -3.11
C THR A 18 4.81 5.12 -2.86
N TRP A 19 4.46 6.28 -2.32
CA TRP A 19 5.43 7.29 -1.92
C TRP A 19 6.30 6.75 -0.78
N LEU A 20 5.67 6.15 0.25
CA LEU A 20 6.40 5.55 1.36
C LEU A 20 7.38 4.46 0.90
N TYR A 21 6.95 3.59 -0.02
CA TYR A 21 7.83 2.59 -0.62
C TYR A 21 9.04 3.24 -1.30
N ARG A 22 8.84 4.28 -2.11
CA ARG A 22 9.94 4.97 -2.81
C ARG A 22 10.88 5.68 -1.85
N TYR A 23 10.33 6.32 -0.82
CA TYR A 23 11.11 6.98 0.23
C TYR A 23 12.04 5.98 0.92
N LEU A 24 11.50 4.86 1.38
CA LEU A 24 12.28 3.83 2.07
C LEU A 24 13.24 3.09 1.13
N ALA A 25 12.83 2.78 -0.10
CA ALA A 25 13.70 2.13 -1.08
C ALA A 25 14.90 2.99 -1.51
N ALA A 26 14.82 4.31 -1.33
CA ALA A 26 15.92 5.24 -1.57
C ALA A 26 16.75 5.55 -0.31
N HIS A 27 16.33 5.05 0.87
CA HIS A 27 16.98 5.34 2.14
C HIS A 27 18.20 4.43 2.36
N PRO A 28 19.38 4.96 2.75
CA PRO A 28 20.61 4.17 2.87
C PRO A 28 20.56 3.06 3.94
N ASP A 29 19.63 3.16 4.90
CA ASP A 29 19.41 2.13 5.93
C ASP A 29 18.36 1.07 5.57
N CYS A 30 17.82 1.08 4.36
CA CYS A 30 16.66 0.26 3.99
C CYS A 30 16.93 -0.54 2.72
N ALA A 31 16.84 -1.87 2.83
CA ALA A 31 16.89 -2.79 1.71
C ALA A 31 15.47 -3.29 1.38
N LEU A 32 14.78 -2.56 0.51
CA LEU A 32 13.47 -2.96 -0.02
C LEU A 32 13.65 -3.59 -1.41
N ARG A 33 12.94 -4.69 -1.67
CA ARG A 33 13.00 -5.37 -2.97
C ARG A 33 12.39 -4.50 -4.07
N SER A 34 12.86 -4.68 -5.30
CA SER A 34 12.40 -3.95 -6.50
C SER A 34 10.94 -4.23 -6.90
N ILE A 35 10.34 -5.27 -6.32
CA ILE A 35 8.94 -5.64 -6.49
C ILE A 35 8.14 -5.07 -5.30
N LYS A 36 7.28 -4.10 -5.57
CA LYS A 36 6.28 -3.61 -4.61
C LYS A 36 5.03 -4.49 -4.65
N GLU A 37 4.37 -4.64 -3.50
CA GLU A 37 3.16 -5.44 -3.30
C GLU A 37 3.42 -6.91 -3.61
N LEU A 38 4.06 -7.59 -2.65
CA LEU A 38 4.48 -8.98 -2.82
C LEU A 38 3.29 -9.94 -2.70
N HIS A 39 2.27 -9.62 -1.91
CA HIS A 39 1.07 -10.45 -1.79
C HIS A 39 1.34 -11.91 -1.31
N PHE A 40 2.35 -12.10 -0.47
CA PHE A 40 2.61 -13.39 0.16
C PHE A 40 1.47 -13.79 1.12
N PHE A 41 1.22 -13.03 2.19
CA PHE A 41 0.28 -13.42 3.25
C PHE A 41 -1.19 -13.45 2.83
N ASP A 42 -1.63 -12.64 1.87
CA ASP A 42 -3.01 -12.65 1.35
C ASP A 42 -3.25 -13.75 0.31
N THR A 43 -2.20 -14.44 -0.15
CA THR A 43 -2.34 -15.64 -1.00
C THR A 43 -2.28 -16.96 -0.21
N LEU A 44 -1.82 -16.93 1.04
CA LEU A 44 -1.78 -18.11 1.91
C LEU A 44 -3.19 -18.71 2.11
N GLY A 45 -3.34 -19.95 1.65
CA GLY A 45 -4.61 -20.68 1.69
C GLY A 45 -5.64 -20.27 0.62
N ASP A 46 -5.36 -19.26 -0.21
CA ASP A 46 -6.25 -18.81 -1.29
C ASP A 46 -5.62 -19.08 -2.66
N ARG A 47 -5.98 -20.23 -3.24
CA ARG A 47 -5.50 -20.66 -4.56
C ARG A 47 -5.89 -19.68 -5.66
N LYS A 48 -7.09 -19.10 -5.63
CA LYS A 48 -7.57 -18.22 -6.71
C LYS A 48 -6.79 -16.90 -6.71
N THR A 49 -6.60 -16.32 -5.52
CA THR A 49 -5.81 -15.10 -5.36
C THR A 49 -4.34 -15.35 -5.72
N ARG A 50 -3.78 -16.50 -5.33
CA ARG A 50 -2.42 -16.89 -5.73
C ARG A 50 -2.25 -17.00 -7.24
N GLU A 51 -3.15 -17.70 -7.93
CA GLU A 51 -3.11 -17.85 -9.38
C GLU A 51 -3.23 -16.51 -10.11
N PHE A 52 -4.04 -15.59 -9.58
CA PHE A 52 -4.14 -14.23 -10.11
C PHE A 52 -2.80 -13.50 -10.07
N TYR A 53 -2.11 -13.48 -8.92
CA TYR A 53 -0.83 -12.79 -8.81
C TYR A 53 0.31 -13.50 -9.54
N LEU A 54 0.31 -14.83 -9.63
CA LEU A 54 1.27 -15.56 -10.47
C LEU A 54 1.15 -15.16 -11.94
N ARG A 55 -0.07 -15.09 -12.49
CA ARG A 55 -0.30 -14.60 -13.87
C ARG A 55 0.11 -13.15 -14.06
N ASP A 56 0.01 -12.32 -13.02
CA ASP A 56 0.48 -10.93 -13.07
C ASP A 56 2.01 -10.85 -13.09
N LEU A 57 2.70 -11.66 -12.29
CA LEU A 57 4.16 -11.77 -12.31
C LEU A 57 4.70 -12.31 -13.64
N ASP A 58 4.03 -13.32 -14.22
CA ASP A 58 4.39 -13.87 -15.54
C ASP A 58 4.25 -12.79 -16.62
N ARG A 59 3.11 -12.10 -16.69
CA ARG A 59 2.89 -11.00 -17.65
C ARG A 59 3.91 -9.87 -17.49
N LYS A 60 4.26 -9.50 -16.26
CA LYS A 60 5.30 -8.50 -15.97
C LYS A 60 6.69 -8.96 -16.45
N SER A 61 7.01 -10.24 -16.24
CA SER A 61 8.27 -10.84 -16.68
C SER A 61 8.39 -10.82 -18.20
N GLU A 62 7.38 -11.32 -18.91
CA GLU A 62 7.35 -11.33 -20.37
C GLU A 62 7.41 -9.92 -20.97
N ALA A 63 6.72 -8.95 -20.36
CA ALA A 63 6.78 -7.55 -20.81
C ALA A 63 8.17 -6.95 -20.63
N LEU A 64 8.86 -7.29 -19.53
CA LEU A 64 10.21 -6.82 -19.27
C LEU A 64 11.24 -7.49 -20.18
N GLU A 65 11.10 -8.80 -20.44
CA GLU A 65 11.91 -9.54 -21.41
C GLU A 65 11.86 -8.90 -22.80
N ARG A 66 10.65 -8.57 -23.28
CA ARG A 66 10.49 -7.87 -24.56
C ARG A 66 11.19 -6.52 -24.58
N ARG A 67 11.16 -5.78 -23.47
CA ARG A 67 11.85 -4.48 -23.38
C ARG A 67 13.37 -4.64 -23.38
N ILE A 68 13.90 -5.63 -22.66
CA ILE A 68 15.34 -5.95 -22.65
C ILE A 68 15.81 -6.29 -24.07
N ALA A 69 15.07 -7.14 -24.78
CA ALA A 69 15.40 -7.52 -26.16
C ALA A 69 15.39 -6.36 -27.17
N LEU A 70 14.75 -5.23 -26.82
CA LEU A 70 14.64 -4.02 -27.65
C LEU A 70 15.56 -2.88 -27.18
N SER A 71 16.35 -3.07 -26.11
CA SER A 71 17.21 -2.03 -25.53
C SER A 71 18.67 -2.21 -25.97
N ASP A 72 19.43 -1.12 -26.10
CA ASP A 72 20.89 -1.17 -26.26
C ASP A 72 21.57 -1.75 -24.99
N GLU A 73 22.74 -2.39 -25.14
CA GLU A 73 23.41 -3.17 -24.09
C GLU A 73 23.74 -2.37 -22.81
N ASP A 74 24.07 -1.08 -22.94
CA ASP A 74 24.50 -0.21 -21.83
C ASP A 74 23.37 0.13 -20.82
N ASP A 75 22.10 -0.17 -21.13
CA ASP A 75 20.92 0.18 -20.30
C ASP A 75 20.16 -1.06 -19.74
N GLN A 76 20.79 -2.25 -19.74
CA GLN A 76 20.07 -3.50 -19.43
C GLN A 76 20.23 -4.02 -18.00
N GLY A 77 21.28 -3.63 -17.27
CA GLY A 77 21.65 -4.23 -15.97
C GLY A 77 20.48 -4.29 -14.97
N ASP A 78 19.88 -3.14 -14.69
CA ASP A 78 18.75 -3.02 -13.75
C ASP A 78 17.51 -3.81 -14.22
N ARG A 79 17.27 -3.85 -15.53
CA ARG A 79 16.15 -4.58 -16.12
C ARG A 79 16.34 -6.08 -15.99
N ILE A 80 17.56 -6.58 -16.21
CA ILE A 80 17.92 -7.99 -16.05
C ILE A 80 17.77 -8.40 -14.58
N LEU A 81 18.30 -7.60 -13.64
CA LEU A 81 18.15 -7.86 -12.21
C LEU A 81 16.67 -7.88 -11.79
N ARG A 82 15.88 -6.94 -12.28
CA ARG A 82 14.44 -6.89 -12.01
C ARG A 82 13.70 -8.11 -12.60
N LEU A 83 14.08 -8.57 -13.78
CA LEU A 83 13.51 -9.78 -14.38
C LEU A 83 13.84 -11.03 -13.56
N ALA A 84 15.09 -11.17 -13.12
CA ALA A 84 15.51 -12.27 -12.26
C ALA A 84 14.71 -12.28 -10.94
N ASN A 85 14.50 -11.10 -10.36
CA ASN A 85 13.67 -10.90 -9.18
C ASN A 85 12.22 -11.32 -9.38
N LEU A 86 11.58 -10.93 -10.49
CA LEU A 86 10.20 -11.32 -10.79
C LEU A 86 10.05 -12.85 -10.89
N ARG A 87 10.98 -13.50 -11.61
CA ARG A 87 10.98 -14.96 -11.80
C ARG A 87 11.30 -15.72 -10.51
N LEU A 88 12.21 -15.21 -9.69
CA LEU A 88 12.48 -15.76 -8.36
C LEU A 88 11.24 -15.67 -7.47
N TYR A 89 10.65 -14.48 -7.39
CA TYR A 89 9.50 -14.25 -6.54
C TYR A 89 8.27 -15.08 -6.97
N ALA A 90 8.04 -15.25 -8.28
CA ALA A 90 6.99 -16.13 -8.78
C ALA A 90 7.15 -17.59 -8.29
N ARG A 91 8.39 -18.10 -8.19
CA ARG A 91 8.66 -19.44 -7.64
C ARG A 91 8.34 -19.52 -6.15
N ILE A 92 8.72 -18.50 -5.38
CA ILE A 92 8.44 -18.41 -3.93
C ILE A 92 6.94 -18.31 -3.68
N LEU A 93 6.25 -17.43 -4.42
CA LEU A 93 4.80 -17.29 -4.29
C LEU A 93 4.09 -18.60 -4.64
N LYS A 94 4.58 -19.34 -5.65
CA LYS A 94 4.02 -20.65 -6.03
C LYS A 94 4.25 -21.72 -4.98
N SER A 95 5.43 -21.78 -4.35
CA SER A 95 5.73 -22.76 -3.30
C SER A 95 5.05 -22.43 -1.98
N GLN A 96 4.73 -21.14 -1.73
CA GLN A 96 4.24 -20.64 -0.45
C GLN A 96 5.21 -20.95 0.71
N ASP A 97 6.50 -21.01 0.38
CA ASP A 97 7.56 -21.24 1.34
C ASP A 97 7.91 -19.93 2.05
N GLU A 98 7.55 -19.85 3.33
CA GLU A 98 7.75 -18.67 4.15
C GLU A 98 9.23 -18.42 4.46
N ALA A 99 10.04 -19.47 4.63
CA ALA A 99 11.48 -19.32 4.83
C ALA A 99 12.13 -18.75 3.56
N ALA A 100 11.70 -19.21 2.38
CA ALA A 100 12.15 -18.64 1.11
C ALA A 100 11.69 -17.19 0.91
N TYR A 101 10.48 -16.84 1.38
CA TYR A 101 9.99 -15.46 1.37
C TYR A 101 10.82 -14.54 2.27
N LEU A 102 11.12 -14.96 3.50
CA LEU A 102 11.97 -14.17 4.41
C LEU A 102 13.39 -14.02 3.86
N ALA A 103 13.97 -15.11 3.34
CA ALA A 103 15.27 -15.07 2.68
C ALA A 103 15.27 -14.11 1.48
N TYR A 104 14.19 -14.08 0.70
CA TYR A 104 14.04 -13.15 -0.43
C TYR A 104 13.99 -11.67 0.00
N LEU A 105 13.41 -11.36 1.16
CA LEU A 105 13.40 -9.98 1.68
C LEU A 105 14.78 -9.52 2.14
N GLU A 106 15.60 -10.46 2.63
CA GLU A 106 16.98 -10.18 3.07
C GLU A 106 18.00 -10.29 1.94
N ASP A 107 17.62 -10.85 0.80
CA ASP A 107 18.47 -10.94 -0.37
C ASP A 107 18.90 -9.56 -0.85
N GLU A 108 20.17 -9.44 -1.27
CA GLU A 108 20.86 -8.19 -1.64
C GLU A 108 21.06 -7.18 -0.49
N ARG A 109 20.70 -7.49 0.76
CA ARG A 109 21.03 -6.66 1.92
C ARG A 109 22.53 -6.71 2.22
N GLY A 110 23.15 -5.55 2.36
CA GLY A 110 24.46 -5.35 2.98
C GLY A 110 24.31 -5.01 4.48
N GLU A 111 24.63 -3.77 4.84
CA GLU A 111 24.60 -3.28 6.23
C GLU A 111 23.28 -2.57 6.61
N GLU A 112 22.30 -2.53 5.70
CA GLU A 112 21.02 -1.87 5.92
C GLU A 112 20.32 -2.42 7.18
N ARG A 113 19.70 -1.52 7.93
CA ARG A 113 19.04 -1.82 9.22
C ARG A 113 17.65 -2.41 9.04
N ILE A 114 17.00 -2.11 7.92
CA ILE A 114 15.60 -2.46 7.64
C ILE A 114 15.51 -3.31 6.37
N VAL A 115 14.74 -4.38 6.43
CA VAL A 115 14.24 -5.09 5.25
C VAL A 115 12.72 -5.17 5.34
N GLY A 116 12.04 -5.26 4.21
CA GLY A 116 10.59 -5.40 4.25
C GLY A 116 9.90 -5.12 2.94
N GLU A 117 8.58 -4.98 3.04
CA GLU A 117 7.71 -4.79 1.90
C GLU A 117 6.45 -4.00 2.26
N ILE A 118 5.79 -3.50 1.23
CA ILE A 118 4.58 -2.69 1.36
C ILE A 118 3.50 -3.26 0.44
N THR A 119 2.61 -4.06 1.05
CA THR A 119 1.38 -4.60 0.45
C THR A 119 0.17 -4.02 1.17
N PRO A 120 -0.47 -2.97 0.62
CA PRO A 120 -1.61 -2.30 1.26
C PRO A 120 -2.86 -3.18 1.47
N ALA A 121 -2.92 -4.33 0.78
CA ALA A 121 -3.98 -5.32 0.95
C ALA A 121 -3.86 -6.09 2.28
N TYR A 122 -2.70 -6.05 2.96
CA TYR A 122 -2.52 -6.74 4.24
C TYR A 122 -3.42 -6.20 5.36
N SER A 123 -3.90 -4.96 5.24
CA SER A 123 -4.96 -4.39 6.08
C SER A 123 -6.27 -5.21 6.08
N LEU A 124 -6.52 -6.00 5.04
CA LEU A 124 -7.70 -6.86 4.93
C LEU A 124 -7.50 -8.22 5.63
N LEU A 125 -6.27 -8.58 5.99
CA LEU A 125 -6.00 -9.86 6.64
C LEU A 125 -6.73 -9.97 7.98
N PRO A 126 -7.11 -11.20 8.37
CA PRO A 126 -7.65 -11.46 9.70
C PRO A 126 -6.57 -11.29 10.78
N ALA A 127 -6.97 -10.97 12.01
CA ALA A 127 -6.06 -10.72 13.13
C ALA A 127 -5.06 -11.86 13.36
N HIS A 128 -5.49 -13.13 13.28
CA HIS A 128 -4.59 -14.28 13.43
C HIS A 128 -3.42 -14.29 12.42
N ARG A 129 -3.61 -13.74 11.22
CA ARG A 129 -2.56 -13.69 10.21
C ARG A 129 -1.60 -12.52 10.45
N LEU A 130 -2.11 -11.38 10.93
CA LEU A 130 -1.27 -10.28 11.41
C LEU A 130 -0.44 -10.72 12.62
N ALA A 131 -1.02 -11.50 13.53
CA ALA A 131 -0.35 -12.03 14.71
C ALA A 131 0.77 -13.01 14.31
N HIS A 132 0.52 -13.85 13.30
CA HIS A 132 1.55 -14.70 12.70
C HIS A 132 2.70 -13.86 12.11
N MET A 133 2.37 -12.82 11.32
CA MET A 133 3.38 -11.91 10.77
C MET A 133 4.24 -11.25 11.85
N ALA A 134 3.64 -10.89 12.99
CA ALA A 134 4.35 -10.27 14.12
C ALA A 134 5.30 -11.22 14.87
N GLN A 135 5.21 -12.52 14.60
CA GLN A 135 6.05 -13.58 15.19
C GLN A 135 7.19 -14.03 14.28
N LEU A 136 7.24 -13.54 13.03
CA LEU A 136 8.24 -13.98 12.03
C LEU A 136 9.68 -13.67 12.47
N ARG A 137 9.89 -12.58 13.21
CA ARG A 137 11.19 -12.19 13.78
C ARG A 137 11.00 -11.54 15.15
N ALA A 138 12.13 -11.36 15.85
CA ALA A 138 12.14 -10.67 17.13
C ALA A 138 11.68 -9.21 17.02
N ASP A 139 12.07 -8.51 15.94
CA ASP A 139 11.70 -7.12 15.67
C ASP A 139 10.95 -7.00 14.33
N VAL A 140 9.61 -7.04 14.43
CA VAL A 140 8.68 -6.82 13.32
C VAL A 140 7.91 -5.54 13.59
N ARG A 141 7.86 -4.66 12.60
CA ARG A 141 7.19 -3.36 12.69
C ARG A 141 6.19 -3.19 11.56
N PHE A 142 5.02 -2.68 11.90
CA PHE A 142 3.90 -2.47 10.99
C PHE A 142 3.68 -0.98 10.78
N VAL A 143 3.45 -0.58 9.53
CA VAL A 143 3.09 0.80 9.17
C VAL A 143 1.73 0.81 8.49
N TYR A 144 0.85 1.68 8.97
CA TYR A 144 -0.48 1.92 8.40
C TYR A 144 -0.69 3.41 8.14
N LEU A 145 -0.93 3.76 6.88
CA LEU A 145 -1.22 5.12 6.44
C LEU A 145 -2.71 5.28 6.16
N MET A 146 -3.31 6.35 6.67
CA MET A 146 -4.67 6.75 6.33
C MET A 146 -4.64 7.99 5.43
N ARG A 147 -5.66 8.11 4.59
CA ARG A 147 -5.95 9.31 3.78
C ARG A 147 -7.39 9.70 4.04
N ASP A 148 -7.77 10.94 3.70
CA ASP A 148 -9.17 11.34 3.66
C ASP A 148 -10.04 10.21 3.07
N PRO A 149 -11.03 9.70 3.82
CA PRO A 149 -11.87 8.58 3.40
C PRO A 149 -12.46 8.75 2.00
N VAL A 150 -12.98 9.95 1.68
CA VAL A 150 -13.65 10.25 0.42
C VAL A 150 -12.63 10.29 -0.72
N ASP A 151 -11.52 11.00 -0.55
CA ASP A 151 -10.46 11.05 -1.55
C ASP A 151 -9.83 9.68 -1.79
N ARG A 152 -9.64 8.88 -0.74
CA ARG A 152 -9.12 7.51 -0.84
C ARG A 152 -10.06 6.63 -1.64
N LEU A 153 -11.37 6.69 -1.35
CA LEU A 153 -12.39 5.96 -2.09
C LEU A 153 -12.40 6.40 -3.56
N TRP A 154 -12.44 7.70 -3.83
CA TRP A 154 -12.48 8.23 -5.19
C TRP A 154 -11.22 7.86 -5.99
N SER A 155 -10.05 7.94 -5.37
CA SER A 155 -8.79 7.51 -5.98
C SER A 155 -8.78 6.02 -6.31
N HIS A 156 -9.42 5.19 -5.48
CA HIS A 156 -9.53 3.76 -5.74
C HIS A 156 -10.48 3.46 -6.90
N VAL A 157 -11.63 4.14 -6.92
CA VAL A 157 -12.63 4.03 -7.98
C VAL A 157 -12.04 4.45 -9.34
N ARG A 158 -11.35 5.59 -9.39
CA ARG A 158 -10.67 6.06 -10.61
C ARG A 158 -9.63 5.07 -11.12
N MET A 159 -8.81 4.51 -10.23
CA MET A 159 -7.83 3.50 -10.61
C MET A 159 -8.48 2.24 -11.22
N ILE A 160 -9.65 1.83 -10.71
CA ILE A 160 -10.38 0.68 -11.27
C ILE A 160 -10.94 1.02 -12.65
N ALA A 161 -11.51 2.22 -12.81
CA ALA A 161 -12.04 2.68 -14.09
C ALA A 161 -10.95 2.81 -15.15
N GLU A 162 -9.82 3.47 -14.81
CA GLU A 162 -8.63 3.60 -15.66
C GLU A 162 -8.15 2.26 -16.22
N ARG A 163 -8.14 1.20 -15.39
CA ARG A 163 -7.70 -0.15 -15.82
C ARG A 163 -8.70 -0.87 -16.72
N ARG A 164 -9.94 -0.41 -16.80
CA ARG A 164 -11.05 -1.05 -17.53
C ARG A 164 -11.49 -0.25 -18.76
N SER A 165 -10.87 0.91 -19.00
CA SER A 165 -11.27 1.85 -20.04
C SER A 165 -10.16 2.05 -21.06
N GLU A 166 -10.56 2.37 -22.29
CA GLU A 166 -9.64 2.60 -23.41
C GLU A 166 -9.35 4.10 -23.64
N SER A 167 -10.13 5.00 -23.02
CA SER A 167 -9.93 6.45 -23.05
C SER A 167 -10.20 7.09 -21.69
N ASP A 168 -9.70 8.32 -21.51
CA ASP A 168 -9.86 9.07 -20.26
C ASP A 168 -11.32 9.47 -20.02
N GLU A 169 -12.08 9.81 -21.07
CA GLU A 169 -13.50 10.15 -20.97
C GLU A 169 -14.33 8.93 -20.53
N ALA A 170 -14.05 7.76 -21.13
CA ALA A 170 -14.70 6.52 -20.73
C ALA A 170 -14.37 6.12 -19.29
N ALA A 171 -13.13 6.35 -18.85
CA ALA A 171 -12.72 6.12 -17.48
C ALA A 171 -13.42 7.07 -16.49
N ALA A 172 -13.56 8.35 -16.84
CA ALA A 172 -14.24 9.33 -16.00
C ALA A 172 -15.72 8.95 -15.77
N GLU A 173 -16.43 8.54 -16.82
CA GLU A 173 -17.83 8.14 -16.71
C GLU A 173 -17.99 6.82 -15.95
N LEU A 174 -17.14 5.83 -16.25
CA LEU A 174 -17.13 4.56 -15.53
C LEU A 174 -16.81 4.75 -14.03
N ALA A 175 -15.90 5.68 -13.68
CA ALA A 175 -15.59 6.00 -12.29
C ALA A 175 -16.83 6.51 -11.54
N ARG A 176 -17.60 7.43 -12.13
CA ARG A 176 -18.85 7.92 -11.52
C ARG A 176 -19.88 6.80 -11.32
N LEU A 177 -20.04 5.93 -12.31
CA LEU A 177 -20.94 4.77 -12.22
C LEU A 177 -20.51 3.77 -11.14
N ILE A 178 -19.20 3.47 -11.04
CA ILE A 178 -18.66 2.61 -9.98
C ILE A 178 -18.94 3.25 -8.61
N LEU A 179 -18.68 4.56 -8.45
CA LEU A 179 -18.95 5.25 -7.19
C LEU A 179 -20.43 5.15 -6.80
N ASP A 180 -21.35 5.37 -7.73
CA ASP A 180 -22.79 5.24 -7.46
C ASP A 180 -23.16 3.83 -6.98
N ARG A 181 -22.55 2.78 -7.53
CA ARG A 181 -22.75 1.39 -7.07
C ARG A 181 -22.12 1.10 -5.71
N VAL A 182 -20.94 1.65 -5.41
CA VAL A 182 -20.32 1.55 -4.07
C VAL A 182 -21.26 2.15 -3.03
N LEU A 183 -21.73 3.38 -3.27
CA LEU A 183 -22.60 4.11 -2.35
C LEU A 183 -24.01 3.50 -2.23
N ALA A 184 -24.39 2.60 -3.14
CA ALA A 184 -25.61 1.80 -3.07
C ALA A 184 -25.40 0.41 -2.42
N GLY A 185 -24.17 0.09 -1.97
CA GLY A 185 -23.85 -1.19 -1.31
C GLY A 185 -23.57 -2.36 -2.27
N GLY A 186 -23.28 -2.11 -3.54
CA GLY A 186 -23.06 -3.17 -4.54
C GLY A 186 -21.59 -3.62 -4.70
N GLU A 187 -20.63 -2.85 -4.21
CA GLU A 187 -19.20 -3.00 -4.51
C GLU A 187 -18.34 -3.08 -3.23
N ASP A 188 -18.74 -3.95 -2.30
CA ASP A 188 -18.14 -4.07 -0.95
C ASP A 188 -16.62 -4.23 -0.95
N HIS A 189 -16.09 -4.94 -1.95
CA HIS A 189 -14.65 -5.12 -2.11
C HIS A 189 -13.89 -3.79 -2.32
N ILE A 190 -14.54 -2.74 -2.82
CA ILE A 190 -13.96 -1.40 -2.96
C ILE A 190 -14.02 -0.65 -1.62
N ALA A 191 -15.18 -0.72 -0.94
CA ALA A 191 -15.46 -0.02 0.31
C ALA A 191 -14.59 -0.54 1.46
N ILE A 192 -14.48 -1.86 1.62
CA ILE A 192 -13.75 -2.52 2.73
C ILE A 192 -12.27 -2.11 2.81
N ARG A 193 -11.67 -1.72 1.67
CA ARG A 193 -10.27 -1.23 1.61
C ARG A 193 -10.06 0.14 2.26
N GLY A 194 -11.14 0.83 2.63
CA GLY A 194 -11.14 2.09 3.38
C GLY A 194 -11.82 1.98 4.74
N ASP A 195 -12.08 0.75 5.23
CA ASP A 195 -12.60 0.54 6.58
C ASP A 195 -11.44 0.60 7.59
N TYR A 196 -11.12 1.82 8.01
CA TYR A 196 -10.04 2.10 8.96
C TYR A 196 -10.34 1.50 10.33
N ARG A 197 -11.61 1.52 10.75
CA ARG A 197 -12.04 0.88 12.00
C ARG A 197 -11.66 -0.60 12.01
N ALA A 198 -12.16 -1.36 11.05
CA ALA A 198 -11.90 -2.80 11.00
C ALA A 198 -10.40 -3.11 10.87
N ALA A 199 -9.66 -2.33 10.07
CA ALA A 199 -8.23 -2.55 9.89
C ALA A 199 -7.42 -2.28 11.16
N LEU A 200 -7.70 -1.17 11.85
CA LEU A 200 -6.96 -0.77 13.06
C LEU A 200 -7.35 -1.58 14.28
N GLU A 201 -8.59 -2.04 14.40
CA GLU A 201 -9.02 -2.97 15.45
C GLU A 201 -8.31 -4.33 15.31
N LYS A 202 -8.28 -4.92 14.10
CA LYS A 202 -7.54 -6.16 13.83
C LYS A 202 -6.04 -6.02 14.06
N LEU A 203 -5.47 -4.86 13.73
CA LEU A 203 -4.05 -4.58 13.98
C LEU A 203 -3.77 -4.51 15.49
N ALA A 204 -4.61 -3.81 16.26
CA ALA A 204 -4.46 -3.68 17.71
C ALA A 204 -4.68 -5.00 18.46
N GLU A 205 -5.55 -5.88 17.94
CA GLU A 205 -5.72 -7.24 18.47
C GLU A 205 -4.46 -8.10 18.30
N ALA A 206 -3.76 -7.93 17.17
CA ALA A 206 -2.70 -8.82 16.73
C ALA A 206 -1.28 -8.34 17.06
N VAL A 207 -1.08 -7.04 17.20
CA VAL A 207 0.24 -6.40 17.23
C VAL A 207 0.33 -5.43 18.41
N ALA A 208 1.39 -5.56 19.20
CA ALA A 208 1.66 -4.64 20.30
C ALA A 208 1.79 -3.19 19.79
N PRO A 209 1.25 -2.18 20.51
CA PRO A 209 1.25 -0.78 20.06
C PRO A 209 2.64 -0.25 19.68
N GLU A 210 3.70 -0.69 20.37
CA GLU A 210 5.08 -0.26 20.12
C GLU A 210 5.67 -0.82 18.82
N ARG A 211 4.98 -1.80 18.20
CA ARG A 211 5.33 -2.39 16.90
C ARG A 211 4.43 -1.89 15.77
N ALA A 212 3.52 -0.96 16.03
CA ALA A 212 2.59 -0.43 15.04
C ALA A 212 2.68 1.10 14.95
N PHE A 213 3.06 1.60 13.77
CA PHE A 213 3.04 3.02 13.46
C PHE A 213 1.84 3.35 12.58
N VAL A 214 0.98 4.24 13.06
CA VAL A 214 -0.25 4.66 12.38
C VAL A 214 -0.23 6.17 12.22
N CYS A 215 -0.41 6.67 10.99
CA CYS A 215 -0.52 8.11 10.75
C CYS A 215 -1.41 8.45 9.56
N THR A 216 -1.76 9.73 9.43
CA THR A 216 -2.43 10.27 8.25
C THR A 216 -1.39 10.65 7.19
N CYS A 217 -1.81 10.74 5.93
CA CYS A 217 -0.97 11.23 4.84
C CYS A 217 -0.56 12.68 5.07
N GLU A 218 -1.50 13.50 5.54
CA GLU A 218 -1.30 14.92 5.83
C GLU A 218 -0.19 15.09 6.86
N ASP A 219 -0.21 14.32 7.95
CA ASP A 219 0.87 14.39 8.94
C ASP A 219 2.21 13.86 8.41
N LEU A 220 2.19 12.87 7.51
CA LEU A 220 3.40 12.33 6.88
C LEU A 220 4.06 13.33 5.93
N PHE A 221 3.26 14.07 5.15
CA PHE A 221 3.74 14.99 4.12
C PHE A 221 3.98 16.42 4.62
N GLU A 222 3.15 16.88 5.55
CA GLU A 222 3.10 18.28 5.98
C GLU A 222 3.51 18.45 7.45
N GLY A 223 3.47 17.38 8.24
CA GLY A 223 3.84 17.37 9.65
C GLY A 223 5.20 16.74 9.97
N ASP A 224 5.30 16.26 11.22
CA ASP A 224 6.45 15.60 11.84
C ASP A 224 6.39 14.06 11.74
N ALA A 225 5.34 13.49 11.15
CA ALA A 225 5.14 12.04 11.20
C ALA A 225 6.22 11.27 10.42
N LEU A 226 6.88 11.88 9.43
CA LEU A 226 8.04 11.27 8.77
C LEU A 226 9.24 11.14 9.72
N GLU A 227 9.51 12.16 10.52
CA GLU A 227 10.57 12.12 11.54
C GLU A 227 10.27 11.06 12.60
N ARG A 228 9.01 11.02 13.08
CA ARG A 228 8.56 9.98 14.00
C ARG A 228 8.61 8.58 13.38
N LEU A 229 8.35 8.43 12.09
CA LEU A 229 8.48 7.16 11.37
C LEU A 229 9.95 6.73 11.33
N CYS A 230 10.88 7.61 10.97
CA CYS A 230 12.31 7.29 11.01
C CYS A 230 12.77 6.88 12.41
N ALA A 231 12.36 7.63 13.45
CA ALA A 231 12.64 7.27 14.84
C ALA A 231 12.01 5.92 15.23
N PHE A 232 10.77 5.67 14.84
CA PHE A 232 10.07 4.39 15.04
C PHE A 232 10.76 3.23 14.32
N LEU A 233 11.37 3.47 13.16
CA LEU A 233 12.17 2.48 12.42
C LEU A 233 13.61 2.39 12.95
N GLY A 234 14.04 3.33 13.79
CA GLY A 234 15.42 3.39 14.27
C GLY A 234 16.41 3.68 13.14
N ILE A 235 16.02 4.50 12.18
CA ILE A 235 16.84 4.99 11.07
C ILE A 235 16.98 6.51 11.14
N ASP A 236 17.96 7.04 10.40
CA ASP A 236 18.19 8.49 10.38
C ASP A 236 17.04 9.20 9.65
N TYR A 237 16.78 10.45 10.03
CA TYR A 237 15.82 11.26 9.29
C TYR A 237 16.46 11.89 8.06
N ILE A 238 15.93 11.54 6.89
CA ILE A 238 16.24 12.21 5.63
C ILE A 238 14.97 12.88 5.11
N PRO A 239 14.96 14.19 4.80
CA PRO A 239 13.80 14.84 4.21
C PRO A 239 13.37 14.15 2.90
N GLY A 240 12.12 13.72 2.81
CA GLY A 240 11.57 13.16 1.57
C GLY A 240 11.20 14.23 0.54
N ASP A 241 11.17 13.86 -0.74
CA ASP A 241 10.60 14.73 -1.77
C ASP A 241 9.08 14.82 -1.62
N ARG A 242 8.63 15.90 -0.96
CA ARG A 242 7.22 16.21 -0.70
C ARG A 242 6.48 16.72 -1.94
N ARG A 243 7.19 17.10 -3.02
CA ARG A 243 6.58 17.60 -4.28
C ARG A 243 6.22 16.48 -5.24
N ALA A 244 6.82 15.31 -5.08
CA ALA A 244 6.45 14.08 -5.77
C ALA A 244 5.12 13.52 -5.24
N ARG A 245 4.01 14.27 -5.34
CA ARG A 245 2.65 13.73 -5.17
C ARG A 245 2.40 12.72 -6.30
N VAL A 246 2.77 11.47 -6.06
CA VAL A 246 2.65 10.38 -7.03
C VAL A 246 1.17 10.06 -7.25
N HIS A 247 0.75 10.15 -8.51
CA HIS A 247 -0.59 9.94 -9.07
C HIS A 247 -1.59 11.11 -8.94
N GLN A 248 -1.34 12.16 -9.72
CA GLN A 248 -2.42 12.80 -10.48
C GLN A 248 -3.06 11.71 -11.35
N SER A 249 -4.14 11.08 -10.88
CA SER A 249 -4.99 10.25 -11.75
C SER A 249 -5.84 11.18 -12.63
N ILE A 250 -6.55 10.64 -13.62
CA ILE A 250 -7.42 11.38 -14.57
C ILE A 250 -8.20 12.48 -13.85
N SER A 251 -8.28 13.70 -14.38
CA SER A 251 -9.07 14.81 -13.81
C SER A 251 -10.59 14.58 -13.94
N ALA A 252 -11.08 13.44 -13.46
CA ALA A 252 -12.49 13.19 -13.27
C ALA A 252 -12.84 13.63 -11.84
N ASP A 253 -13.64 14.68 -11.75
CA ASP A 253 -14.23 15.12 -10.50
C ASP A 253 -15.53 14.36 -10.21
N MET A 254 -15.77 14.12 -8.93
CA MET A 254 -17.07 13.65 -8.43
C MET A 254 -18.12 14.71 -8.74
N ARG A 255 -19.35 14.27 -9.06
CA ARG A 255 -20.47 15.23 -9.04
C ARG A 255 -20.72 15.70 -7.61
N PRO A 256 -21.23 16.92 -7.40
CA PRO A 256 -21.52 17.44 -6.05
C PRO A 256 -22.44 16.52 -5.23
N ASP A 257 -23.45 15.91 -5.84
CA ASP A 257 -24.35 14.95 -5.19
C ASP A 257 -23.60 13.68 -4.71
N GLN A 258 -22.63 13.22 -5.51
CA GLN A 258 -21.82 12.05 -5.17
C GLN A 258 -20.86 12.36 -4.03
N LYS A 259 -20.24 13.55 -4.00
CA LYS A 259 -19.38 13.98 -2.89
C LYS A 259 -20.18 13.98 -1.59
N ALA A 260 -21.35 14.60 -1.57
CA ALA A 260 -22.21 14.64 -0.38
C ALA A 260 -22.62 13.23 0.12
N ARG A 261 -23.04 12.36 -0.80
CA ARG A 261 -23.38 10.96 -0.46
C ARG A 261 -22.17 10.16 0.02
N ALA A 262 -20.99 10.38 -0.55
CA ALA A 262 -19.76 9.72 -0.13
C ALA A 262 -19.30 10.16 1.27
N VAL A 263 -19.41 11.45 1.59
CA VAL A 263 -19.16 11.97 2.94
C VAL A 263 -20.07 11.29 3.95
N GLU A 264 -21.37 11.22 3.67
CA GLU A 264 -22.33 10.57 4.58
C GLU A 264 -22.06 9.07 4.74
N PHE A 265 -21.83 8.36 3.62
CA PHE A 265 -21.48 6.94 3.63
C PHE A 265 -20.21 6.63 4.44
N LEU A 266 -19.24 7.55 4.47
CA LEU A 266 -17.96 7.38 5.15
C LEU A 266 -17.89 8.09 6.52
N ARG A 267 -18.96 8.75 6.97
CA ARG A 267 -19.03 9.43 8.26
C ARG A 267 -18.56 8.56 9.43
N PRO A 268 -18.94 7.26 9.54
CA PRO A 268 -18.45 6.41 10.62
C PRO A 268 -16.92 6.24 10.66
N GLN A 269 -16.24 6.38 9.50
CA GLN A 269 -14.78 6.30 9.41
C GLN A 269 -14.13 7.62 9.84
N TYR A 270 -14.72 8.78 9.51
CA TYR A 270 -14.27 10.06 10.02
C TYR A 270 -14.37 10.13 11.55
N GLU A 271 -15.54 9.76 12.10
CA GLU A 271 -15.78 9.75 13.55
C GLU A 271 -14.79 8.82 14.27
N PHE A 272 -14.60 7.61 13.75
CA PHE A 272 -13.61 6.67 14.31
C PHE A 272 -12.19 7.25 14.32
N VAL A 273 -11.75 7.87 13.23
CA VAL A 273 -10.39 8.44 13.16
C VAL A 273 -10.26 9.65 14.09
N ALA A 274 -11.28 10.50 14.17
CA ALA A 274 -11.31 11.64 15.09
C ALA A 274 -11.16 11.17 16.55
N ASP A 275 -11.90 10.14 16.95
CA ASP A 275 -11.82 9.55 18.30
C ASP A 275 -10.45 8.90 18.55
N ARG A 276 -9.94 8.17 17.55
CA ARG A 276 -8.71 7.37 17.70
C ARG A 276 -7.43 8.21 17.78
N ILE A 277 -7.36 9.27 16.98
CA ILE A 277 -6.19 10.16 16.88
C ILE A 277 -6.38 11.44 17.72
N GLY A 278 -7.60 11.73 18.15
CA GLY A 278 -7.96 12.93 18.92
C GLY A 278 -8.15 14.19 18.07
N ARG A 279 -8.01 14.08 16.75
CA ARG A 279 -8.29 15.14 15.76
C ARG A 279 -8.46 14.56 14.36
N LEU A 280 -9.05 15.35 13.47
CA LEU A 280 -8.94 15.15 12.03
C LEU A 280 -7.92 16.14 11.44
N PRO A 281 -7.20 15.80 10.36
CA PRO A 281 -6.49 16.79 9.58
C PRO A 281 -7.45 17.88 9.06
N PRO A 282 -7.06 19.16 8.99
CA PRO A 282 -7.94 20.25 8.55
C PRO A 282 -8.57 20.01 7.16
N ALA A 283 -7.84 19.37 6.24
CA ALA A 283 -8.37 19.01 4.93
C ALA A 283 -9.54 18.00 5.01
N TRP A 284 -9.49 17.07 5.97
CA TRP A 284 -10.55 16.08 6.18
C TRP A 284 -11.78 16.72 6.81
N GLU A 285 -11.58 17.66 7.75
CA GLU A 285 -12.67 18.45 8.33
C GLU A 285 -13.40 19.26 7.26
N ALA A 286 -12.66 19.91 6.36
CA ALA A 286 -13.23 20.65 5.24
C ALA A 286 -14.04 19.73 4.31
N ASN A 287 -13.47 18.57 3.92
CA ASN A 287 -14.16 17.59 3.09
C ASN A 287 -15.42 17.03 3.76
N MET A 288 -15.36 16.73 5.06
CA MET A 288 -16.51 16.25 5.85
C MET A 288 -17.59 17.33 5.98
N ALA A 289 -17.22 18.60 6.05
CA ALA A 289 -18.14 19.73 6.05
C ALA A 289 -18.72 20.04 4.65
N GLY A 290 -18.24 19.38 3.60
CA GLY A 290 -18.66 19.61 2.21
C GLY A 290 -18.10 20.88 1.59
N VAL A 291 -17.04 21.44 2.17
CA VAL A 291 -16.30 22.63 1.69
C VAL A 291 -15.23 22.21 0.67
#